data_AF-A0A355H8L1-F1
#
_entry.id   AF-A0A355H8L1-F1
#
_cell.length_a   1.000
_cell.length_b   1.000
_cell.length_c   1.000
_cell.angle_alpha   90.00
_cell.angle_beta   90.00
_cell.angle_gamma   90.00
#
_symmetry.space_group_name_H-M   'P 1'
#
loop_
_entity.id
_entity.type
_entity.pdbx_description
1 polymer ?
#
loop_
_entity_poly.entity_id
_entity_poly.type
_entity_poly.pdbx_seq_one_letter_code
_entity_poly.pdbx_strand_id
1 'polypeptide(L)'
;MKFEIVLLTTAIFATAALHIHAEYKEEKRLIYFLKPLAMLLIFVMGLNVLPEEFGWYHIALLIGLLFSIGGDVALMWPSDKFLLGLVSFLTGHVFYISGFISGIVFDISWYVWFPLLFLGSGMFFGLR
;
A
#
# COMPACT_ATOMS: atom_id res chain seq x y z
N MET A 1 -7.87 -11.42 17.84
CA MET A 1 -8.44 -10.83 16.61
C MET A 1 -8.80 -9.34 16.71
N LYS A 2 -9.87 -8.90 17.39
CA LYS A 2 -10.25 -7.47 17.39
C LYS A 2 -9.18 -6.54 17.97
N PHE A 3 -8.54 -6.94 19.08
CA PHE A 3 -7.48 -6.14 19.71
C PHE A 3 -6.22 -6.03 18.83
N GLU A 4 -5.79 -7.14 18.21
CA GLU A 4 -4.62 -7.17 17.31
C GLU A 4 -4.84 -6.29 16.07
N ILE A 5 -6.03 -6.34 15.48
CA ILE A 5 -6.39 -5.47 14.34
C ILE A 5 -6.34 -4.00 14.73
N VAL A 6 -6.89 -3.64 15.90
CA VAL A 6 -6.83 -2.25 16.40
C VAL A 6 -5.38 -1.83 16.63
N LEU A 7 -4.56 -2.69 17.22
CA LEU A 7 -3.14 -2.42 17.45
C LEU A 7 -2.37 -2.23 16.15
N LEU A 8 -2.55 -3.13 15.17
CA LEU A 8 -1.92 -3.05 13.85
C LEU A 8 -2.35 -1.79 13.10
N THR A 9 -3.66 -1.49 13.09
CA THR A 9 -4.19 -0.29 12.45
C THR A 9 -3.59 0.97 13.08
N THR A 10 -3.55 1.03 14.41
CA THR A 10 -2.92 2.15 15.13
C THR A 10 -1.44 2.27 14.81
N ALA A 11 -0.71 1.15 14.74
CA ALA A 11 0.70 1.12 14.38
C ALA A 11 0.94 1.57 12.93
N ILE A 12 0.09 1.18 11.98
CA ILE A 12 0.15 1.64 10.57
C ILE A 12 -0.01 3.16 10.52
N PHE A 13 -1.04 3.71 11.17
CA PHE A 13 -1.24 5.17 11.19
C PHE A 13 -0.10 5.91 11.88
N ALA A 14 0.40 5.39 13.00
CA ALA A 14 1.52 5.99 13.72
C ALA A 14 2.81 5.98 12.88
N THR A 15 3.14 4.85 12.24
CA THR A 15 4.32 4.74 11.37
C THR A 15 4.21 5.63 10.14
N ALA A 16 3.02 5.74 9.53
CA ALA A 16 2.78 6.66 8.42
C ALA A 16 2.96 8.13 8.84
N ALA A 17 2.41 8.55 9.98
CA ALA A 17 2.58 9.91 10.50
C ALA A 17 4.05 10.23 10.82
N LEU A 18 4.77 9.29 11.44
CA LEU A 18 6.20 9.41 11.71
C LEU A 18 7.02 9.47 10.42
N HIS A 19 6.65 8.70 9.39
CA HIS A 19 7.32 8.73 8.10
C HIS A 19 7.17 10.10 7.43
N ILE A 20 5.95 10.65 7.40
CA ILE A 20 5.69 12.00 6.88
C ILE A 20 6.50 13.04 7.65
N HIS A 21 6.54 12.96 8.98
CA HIS A 21 7.35 13.85 9.81
C HIS A 21 8.85 13.72 9.54
N ALA A 22 9.34 12.51 9.28
CA ALA A 22 10.74 12.26 8.94
C ALA A 22 11.10 12.85 7.56
N GLU A 23 10.19 12.79 6.59
CA GLU A 23 10.32 13.47 5.28
C GLU A 23 10.42 14.98 5.45
N TYR A 24 9.56 15.61 6.27
CA TYR A 24 9.65 17.04 6.55
C TYR A 24 10.97 17.46 7.21
N LYS A 25 11.61 16.56 7.96
CA LYS A 25 12.90 16.80 8.61
C LYS A 25 14.10 16.34 7.76
N GLU A 26 13.86 15.78 6.57
CA GLU A 26 14.87 15.20 5.68
C GLU A 26 15.76 14.13 6.34
N GLU A 27 15.21 13.42 7.34
CA GLU A 27 15.92 12.42 8.15
C GLU A 27 16.02 11.08 7.39
N LYS A 28 16.97 10.99 6.46
CA LYS A 28 17.13 9.85 5.53
C LYS A 28 17.10 8.48 6.21
N ARG A 29 17.72 8.32 7.39
CA ARG A 29 17.73 7.04 8.11
C ARG A 29 16.33 6.61 8.54
N LEU A 30 15.53 7.54 9.04
CA LEU A 30 14.16 7.27 9.47
C LEU A 30 13.27 6.98 8.27
N ILE A 31 13.43 7.70 7.17
CA ILE A 31 12.69 7.46 5.93
C ILE A 31 12.92 6.03 5.41
N TYR A 32 14.19 5.61 5.33
CA TYR A 32 14.56 4.28 4.84
C TYR A 32 14.05 3.14 5.73
N PHE A 33 13.79 3.40 7.02
CA PHE A 33 13.27 2.40 7.94
C PHE A 33 11.74 2.42 8.02
N LEU A 34 11.15 3.60 8.18
CA LEU A 34 9.72 3.77 8.40
C LEU A 34 8.91 3.41 7.14
N LYS A 35 9.45 3.67 5.94
CA LYS A 35 8.73 3.40 4.70
C LYS A 35 8.53 1.90 4.44
N PRO A 36 9.57 1.03 4.48
CA PRO A 36 9.36 -0.41 4.41
C PRO A 36 8.58 -0.97 5.61
N LEU A 37 8.76 -0.40 6.80
CA LEU A 37 8.03 -0.84 8.00
C LEU A 37 6.52 -0.63 7.85
N ALA A 38 6.08 0.53 7.36
CA ALA A 38 4.68 0.81 7.13
C ALA A 38 4.06 -0.20 6.15
N MET A 39 4.77 -0.51 5.05
CA MET A 39 4.33 -1.50 4.07
C MET A 39 4.31 -2.93 4.63
N LEU A 40 5.28 -3.31 5.46
CA LEU A 40 5.28 -4.60 6.15
C LEU A 40 4.12 -4.73 7.12
N LEU A 41 3.78 -3.68 7.86
CA LEU A 41 2.62 -3.68 8.76
C LEU A 41 1.32 -3.87 7.99
N ILE A 42 1.17 -3.24 6.81
CA ILE A 42 0.02 -3.45 5.93
C ILE A 42 -0.03 -4.90 5.43
N PHE A 43 1.11 -5.49 5.05
CA PHE A 43 1.16 -6.90 4.65
C PHE A 43 0.76 -7.84 5.79
N VAL A 44 1.27 -7.62 7.00
CA VAL A 44 0.90 -8.40 8.20
C VAL A 44 -0.59 -8.22 8.52
N MET A 45 -1.12 -7.01 8.40
CA MET A 45 -2.56 -6.76 8.53
C MET A 45 -3.36 -7.58 7.52
N GLY A 46 -2.92 -7.61 6.26
CA GLY A 46 -3.51 -8.45 5.21
C GLY A 46 -3.56 -9.93 5.59
N LEU A 47 -2.48 -10.47 6.17
CA LEU A 47 -2.44 -11.85 6.65
C LEU A 47 -3.41 -12.10 7.82
N ASN A 48 -3.60 -11.13 8.71
CA ASN A 48 -4.47 -11.26 9.89
C ASN A 48 -5.97 -11.19 9.54
N VAL A 49 -6.33 -10.59 8.41
CA VAL A 49 -7.71 -10.44 7.95
C VAL A 49 -8.09 -11.42 6.85
N LEU A 50 -7.22 -12.39 6.54
CA LEU A 50 -7.54 -13.46 5.61
C LEU A 50 -8.79 -14.23 6.09
N PRO A 51 -9.80 -14.43 5.23
CA PRO A 51 -10.93 -15.29 5.55
C PRO A 51 -10.50 -16.77 5.61
N GLU A 52 -11.30 -17.60 6.28
CA GLU A 52 -11.07 -19.06 6.34
C GLU A 52 -11.03 -19.69 4.94
N GLU A 53 -11.88 -19.21 4.02
CA GLU A 53 -11.84 -19.54 2.60
C GLU A 53 -11.25 -18.37 1.79
N PHE A 54 -10.00 -18.53 1.34
CA PHE A 54 -9.34 -17.53 0.51
C PHE A 54 -9.10 -18.07 -0.91
N GLY A 55 -9.50 -17.27 -1.91
CA GLY A 55 -9.23 -17.55 -3.33
C GLY A 55 -8.05 -16.77 -3.92
N TRP A 56 -7.93 -16.82 -5.24
CA TRP A 56 -6.90 -16.13 -6.02
C TRP A 56 -6.81 -14.63 -5.72
N TYR A 57 -7.96 -13.95 -5.51
CA TYR A 57 -8.03 -12.55 -5.10
C TYR A 57 -7.06 -12.22 -3.96
N HIS A 58 -7.15 -12.94 -2.84
CA HIS A 58 -6.35 -12.66 -1.64
C HIS A 58 -4.87 -12.95 -1.86
N ILE A 59 -4.56 -14.07 -2.53
CA ILE A 59 -3.20 -14.50 -2.83
C ILE A 59 -2.52 -13.47 -3.74
N ALA A 60 -3.20 -13.04 -4.80
CA ALA A 60 -2.69 -12.05 -5.73
C ALA A 60 -2.45 -10.70 -5.05
N LEU A 61 -3.33 -10.26 -4.14
CA LEU A 61 -3.10 -9.04 -3.34
C LEU A 61 -1.85 -9.17 -2.45
N LEU A 62 -1.68 -10.29 -1.74
CA LEU A 62 -0.52 -10.49 -0.87
C LEU A 62 0.80 -10.55 -1.68
N ILE A 63 0.80 -11.21 -2.83
CA ILE A 63 1.96 -11.23 -3.73
C ILE A 63 2.26 -9.82 -4.26
N GLY A 64 1.23 -9.07 -4.67
CA GLY A 64 1.39 -7.68 -5.13
C GLY A 64 1.98 -6.78 -4.04
N LEU A 65 1.58 -6.97 -2.78
CA LEU A 65 2.13 -6.28 -1.62
C LEU A 65 3.61 -6.58 -1.41
N LEU A 66 4.03 -7.85 -1.54
CA LEU A 66 5.44 -8.24 -1.46
C LEU A 66 6.30 -7.57 -2.53
N PHE A 67 5.80 -7.54 -3.78
CA PHE A 67 6.47 -6.81 -4.87
C PHE A 67 6.53 -5.30 -4.63
N SER A 68 5.51 -4.73 -3.97
CA SER A 68 5.49 -3.31 -3.61
C SER A 68 6.53 -2.99 -2.53
N ILE A 69 6.65 -3.83 -1.49
CA ILE A 69 7.70 -3.70 -0.46
C ILE A 69 9.09 -3.79 -1.11
N GLY A 70 9.31 -4.79 -1.98
CA GLY A 70 10.57 -4.95 -2.70
C GLY A 70 10.89 -3.75 -3.60
N GLY A 71 9.86 -3.20 -4.26
CA GLY A 71 9.96 -1.99 -5.08
C GLY A 71 10.38 -0.77 -4.26
N ASP A 72 9.74 -0.55 -3.11
CA ASP A 72 10.07 0.56 -2.21
C ASP A 72 11.52 0.49 -1.73
N VAL A 73 11.99 -0.68 -1.30
CA VAL A 73 13.38 -0.87 -0.86
C VAL A 73 14.37 -0.67 -2.02
N ALA A 74 14.03 -1.14 -3.23
CA ALA A 74 14.88 -0.97 -4.40
C ALA A 74 14.99 0.50 -4.85
N LEU A 75 13.89 1.27 -4.81
CA LEU A 75 13.88 2.68 -5.15
C LEU A 75 14.60 3.56 -4.13
N MET A 76 14.62 3.16 -2.86
CA MET A 76 15.36 3.90 -1.83
C MET A 76 16.86 3.78 -2.01
N TRP A 77 17.37 2.66 -2.54
CA TRP A 77 18.81 2.46 -2.59
C TRP A 77 19.49 3.47 -3.53
N PRO A 78 20.55 4.17 -3.11
CA PRO A 78 21.20 5.23 -3.90
C PRO A 78 21.96 4.76 -5.15
N SER A 79 21.94 3.46 -5.46
CA SER A 79 22.51 2.88 -6.69
C SER A 79 21.46 2.78 -7.80
N ASP A 80 21.85 2.42 -9.04
CA ASP A 80 20.99 2.26 -10.24
C ASP A 80 19.89 1.15 -10.15
N LYS A 81 19.30 0.91 -8.98
CA LYS A 81 18.19 -0.02 -8.75
C LYS A 81 16.81 0.60 -9.03
N PHE A 82 16.78 1.82 -9.58
CA PHE A 82 15.54 2.47 -9.98
C PHE A 82 14.71 1.59 -10.93
N LEU A 83 15.35 1.03 -11.97
CA LEU A 83 14.69 0.14 -12.92
C LEU A 83 14.14 -1.12 -12.23
N LEU A 84 14.91 -1.70 -11.30
CA LEU A 84 14.49 -2.87 -10.54
C LEU A 84 13.25 -2.55 -9.70
N GLY A 85 13.23 -1.40 -9.02
CA GLY A 85 12.07 -0.93 -8.27
C GLY A 85 10.85 -0.74 -9.15
N LEU A 86 11.02 -0.10 -10.31
CA LEU A 86 9.95 0.12 -11.28
C LEU A 86 9.35 -1.19 -11.81
N VAL A 87 10.18 -2.15 -12.19
CA VAL A 87 9.73 -3.48 -12.65
C VAL A 87 9.02 -4.24 -11.53
N SER A 88 9.53 -4.14 -10.29
CA SER A 88 8.89 -4.74 -9.12
C SER A 88 7.49 -4.18 -8.89
N PHE A 89 7.34 -2.85 -8.91
CA PHE A 89 6.04 -2.20 -8.79
C PHE A 89 5.08 -2.61 -9.91
N LEU A 90 5.55 -2.59 -11.16
CA LEU A 90 4.72 -2.98 -12.30
C LEU A 90 4.23 -4.43 -12.15
N THR A 91 5.11 -5.34 -11.75
CA THR A 91 4.76 -6.74 -11.51
C THR A 91 3.72 -6.85 -10.39
N GLY A 92 3.90 -6.12 -9.29
CA GLY A 92 2.92 -6.05 -8.21
C GLY A 92 1.54 -5.56 -8.67
N HIS A 93 1.51 -4.55 -9.55
CA HIS A 93 0.26 -4.07 -10.15
C HIS A 93 -0.42 -5.10 -11.04
N VAL A 94 0.34 -5.90 -11.80
CA VAL A 94 -0.23 -7.01 -12.59
C VAL A 94 -0.95 -8.01 -11.67
N PHE A 95 -0.35 -8.35 -10.52
CA PHE A 95 -1.01 -9.20 -9.53
C PHE A 95 -2.26 -8.54 -8.94
N TYR A 96 -2.20 -7.25 -8.57
CA TYR A 96 -3.39 -6.53 -8.08
C TYR A 96 -4.52 -6.54 -9.10
N ILE A 97 -4.25 -6.21 -10.36
CA ILE A 97 -5.25 -6.22 -11.43
C ILE A 97 -5.85 -7.62 -11.60
N SER A 98 -5.01 -8.65 -11.66
CA SER A 98 -5.46 -10.05 -11.77
C SER A 98 -6.34 -10.47 -10.60
N GLY A 99 -5.93 -10.11 -9.37
CA GLY A 99 -6.71 -10.36 -8.16
C GLY A 99 -8.07 -9.65 -8.22
N PHE A 100 -8.07 -8.35 -8.49
CA PHE A 100 -9.30 -7.54 -8.57
C PHE A 100 -10.28 -8.04 -9.62
N ILE A 101 -9.81 -8.43 -10.82
CA ILE A 101 -10.67 -9.02 -11.86
C ILE A 101 -11.34 -10.32 -11.38
N SER A 102 -10.65 -11.11 -10.55
CA SER A 102 -11.17 -12.40 -10.06
C SER A 102 -12.18 -12.29 -8.91
N GLY A 103 -12.13 -11.21 -8.14
CA GLY A 103 -12.82 -11.12 -6.84
C GLY A 103 -13.73 -9.91 -6.64
N ILE A 104 -13.70 -8.91 -7.53
CA ILE A 104 -14.56 -7.73 -7.41
C ILE A 104 -15.77 -7.84 -8.32
N VAL A 105 -16.95 -7.63 -7.72
CA VAL A 105 -18.17 -7.28 -8.46
C VAL A 105 -18.17 -5.77 -8.64
N PHE A 106 -18.18 -5.30 -9.88
CA PHE A 106 -18.27 -3.87 -10.18
C PHE A 106 -19.67 -3.37 -9.83
N ASP A 107 -19.80 -2.69 -8.68
CA ASP A 107 -21.02 -1.98 -8.29
C ASP A 107 -20.85 -0.46 -8.47
N ILE A 108 -21.83 0.17 -9.09
CA ILE A 108 -21.88 1.63 -9.28
C ILE A 108 -22.61 2.23 -8.08
N SER A 109 -21.97 2.11 -6.91
CA SER A 109 -22.50 2.71 -5.69
C SER A 109 -22.09 4.18 -5.61
N TRP A 110 -23.09 5.07 -5.62
CA TRP A 110 -22.86 6.52 -5.56
C TRP A 110 -22.10 6.95 -4.30
N TYR A 111 -22.22 6.18 -3.20
CA TYR A 111 -21.51 6.41 -1.95
C TYR A 111 -20.00 6.22 -2.06
N VAL A 112 -19.53 5.43 -3.03
CA VAL A 112 -18.09 5.21 -3.29
C VAL A 112 -17.58 6.20 -4.34
N TRP A 113 -18.34 6.37 -5.43
CA TRP A 113 -17.92 7.22 -6.55
C TRP A 113 -17.93 8.71 -6.21
N PHE A 114 -18.90 9.18 -5.40
CA PHE A 114 -18.98 10.60 -5.06
C PHE A 114 -17.79 11.11 -4.24
N PRO A 115 -17.37 10.46 -3.13
CA PRO A 115 -16.16 10.86 -2.40
C PRO A 115 -14.89 10.79 -3.26
N LEU A 116 -14.76 9.74 -4.08
CA LEU A 116 -13.60 9.57 -4.97
C LEU A 116 -13.47 10.72 -5.98
N LEU A 117 -14.57 11.06 -6.67
CA LEU A 117 -14.58 12.15 -7.64
C LEU A 117 -14.38 13.51 -6.96
N PHE A 118 -14.98 13.71 -5.78
CA PHE A 118 -14.82 14.94 -5.02
C PHE A 118 -13.37 15.16 -4.56
N LEU A 119 -12.75 14.15 -3.94
CA LEU A 119 -11.34 14.19 -3.53
C LEU A 119 -10.40 14.35 -4.73
N GLY A 120 -10.61 13.55 -5.78
CA GLY A 120 -9.78 13.59 -6.99
C GLY A 120 -9.85 14.96 -7.69
N SER A 121 -11.05 15.53 -7.79
CA SER A 121 -11.25 16.89 -8.30
C SER A 121 -10.54 17.92 -7.44
N GLY A 122 -10.70 17.85 -6.11
CA GLY A 122 -10.02 18.76 -5.17
C GLY A 122 -8.50 18.74 -5.30
N MET A 123 -7.90 17.55 -5.45
CA MET A 123 -6.46 17.41 -5.69
C MET A 123 -6.03 18.03 -7.03
N PHE A 124 -6.81 17.81 -8.10
CA PHE A 124 -6.50 18.37 -9.42
C PHE A 124 -6.49 19.90 -9.42
N PHE A 125 -7.41 20.53 -8.70
CA PHE A 125 -7.45 22.00 -8.57
C PHE A 125 -6.39 22.55 -7.61
N GLY A 126 -5.99 21.80 -6.59
CA GLY A 126 -4.97 22.24 -5.62
C GLY A 126 -3.50 22.04 -6.07
N LEU A 127 -3.26 21.23 -7.09
CA LEU A 127 -1.93 21.01 -7.69
C LEU A 127 -1.61 21.99 -8.84
N ARG A 128 -2.53 22.93 -9.14
CA ARG A 128 -2.31 24.07 -10.03
C ARG A 128 -1.86 25.29 -9.23
#